data_AF-A0AA95ZDM7-F1
#
_entry.id   AF-A0AA95ZDM7-F1
#
_cell.length_a   1.000
_cell.length_b   1.000
_cell.length_c   1.000
_cell.angle_alpha   90.00
_cell.angle_beta   90.00
_cell.angle_gamma   90.00
#
_symmetry.space_group_name_H-M   'P 1'
#
loop_
_entity.id
_entity.type
_entity.pdbx_description
1 polymer ?
#
loop_
_entity_poly.entity_id
_entity_poly.type
_entity_poly.pdbx_seq_one_letter_code
_entity_poly.pdbx_strand_id
1 'polypeptide(L)' 'MFSSACKLLALTMAVFGPFFAGVMYHLVRQPEVYAFFLAFGIMLGLAGILGFASFERQERRQHQAHMAIGRGFWRTGSEG' A
#
# COMPACT_ATOMS: atom_id res chain seq x y z
N MET A 1 7.51 0.66 -13.66
CA MET A 1 8.53 0.71 -12.59
C MET A 1 8.10 1.58 -11.40
N PHE A 2 7.54 2.77 -11.61
CA PHE A 2 7.09 3.67 -10.52
C PHE A 2 6.02 3.06 -9.59
N SER A 3 5.06 2.29 -10.13
CA SER A 3 4.03 1.58 -9.34
C SER A 3 4.64 0.61 -8.30
N SER A 4 5.63 -0.17 -8.71
CA SER A 4 6.32 -1.14 -7.84
C SER A 4 7.09 -0.45 -6.72
N ALA A 5 7.73 0.69 -7.01
CA ALA A 5 8.41 1.50 -6.00
C ALA A 5 7.43 2.08 -4.96
N CYS A 6 6.26 2.58 -5.39
CA CYS A 6 5.23 3.10 -4.50
C CYS A 6 4.67 2.01 -3.56
N LYS A 7 4.48 0.79 -4.07
CA LYS A 7 4.05 -0.36 -3.26
C LYS A 7 5.10 -0.76 -2.22
N LEU A 8 6.37 -0.79 -2.62
CA LEU A 8 7.48 -1.06 -1.70
C LEU A 8 7.54 -0.01 -0.58
N LEU A 9 7.37 1.27 -0.94
CA LEU A 9 7.36 2.39 0.02
C LEU A 9 6.15 2.31 0.98
N ALA A 10 4.98 1.95 0.46
CA ALA A 10 3.79 1.75 1.29
C ALA A 10 3.97 0.57 2.27
N LEU A 11 4.62 -0.50 1.82
CA LEU A 11 4.90 -1.69 2.64
C LEU A 11 5.98 -1.43 3.68
N THR A 12 7.02 -0.66 3.35
CA THR A 12 8.00 -0.22 4.35
C THR A 12 7.36 0.67 5.39
N MET A 13 6.52 1.64 5.00
CA MET A 13 5.79 2.46 5.98
C MET A 13 4.85 1.63 6.87
N ALA A 14 4.20 0.61 6.32
CA ALA A 14 3.34 -0.30 7.07
C ALA A 14 4.07 -1.02 8.22
N VAL A 15 5.33 -1.41 7.99
CA VAL A 15 6.15 -2.15 8.97
C VAL A 15 6.92 -1.19 9.89
N PHE A 16 7.55 -0.17 9.32
CA PHE A 16 8.39 0.77 10.07
C PHE A 16 7.59 1.67 11.01
N GLY A 17 6.36 2.07 10.66
CA GLY A 17 5.53 2.91 11.52
C GLY A 17 5.30 2.31 12.92
N PRO A 18 4.69 1.11 13.01
CA PRO A 18 4.49 0.43 14.29
C PRO A 18 5.79 0.04 14.98
N PHE A 19 6.83 -0.32 14.21
CA PHE A 19 8.14 -0.66 14.75
C PHE A 19 8.78 0.54 15.47
N PHE A 20 8.84 1.71 14.84
CA PHE A 20 9.37 2.93 15.46
C PHE A 20 8.55 3.36 16.68
N ALA A 21 7.22 3.21 16.64
CA ALA A 21 6.37 3.44 17.81
C ALA A 21 6.73 2.51 18.98
N GLY A 22 6.99 1.24 18.71
CA GLY A 22 7.45 0.28 19.72
C GLY A 22 8.83 0.64 20.29
N VAL A 23 9.79 1.01 19.43
CA VAL A 23 11.14 1.42 19.86
C VAL A 23 11.09 2.68 20.73
N MET A 24 10.21 3.64 20.42
CA MET A 24 10.06 4.86 21.21
C MET A 24 9.58 4.61 22.64
N TYR A 25 8.95 3.47 22.94
CA TYR A 25 8.60 3.08 24.30
C TYR A 25 9.82 3.00 25.23
N HIS A 26 10.97 2.60 24.70
CA HIS A 26 12.20 2.47 25.49
C HIS A 26 12.99 3.77 25.62
N LEU A 27 12.72 4.75 24.75
CA LEU A 27 13.49 6.00 24.66
C LEU A 27 12.76 7.19 25.30
N VAL A 28 11.44 7.20 25.27
CA VAL A 28 10.62 8.31 25.77
C VAL A 28 10.11 7.98 27.17
N ARG A 29 10.55 8.76 28.18
CA ARG A 29 10.10 8.60 29.58
C ARG A 29 8.78 9.31 29.90
N GLN A 30 8.35 10.25 29.06
CA GLN A 30 7.12 11.01 29.25
C GLN A 30 5.95 10.27 28.56
N PRO A 31 4.92 9.83 29.31
CA PRO A 31 3.86 9.00 28.76
C PRO A 31 3.01 9.72 27.71
N GLU A 32 2.83 11.04 27.82
CA GLU A 32 2.07 11.84 26.86
C GLU A 32 2.77 11.86 25.50
N VAL A 33 4.09 12.12 25.51
CA VAL A 33 4.92 12.14 24.29
C VAL A 33 4.94 10.76 23.64
N TYR A 34 5.05 9.69 24.45
CA TYR A 34 4.96 8.32 23.95
C TYR A 34 3.62 8.03 23.27
N ALA A 35 2.49 8.44 23.87
CA ALA A 35 1.16 8.22 23.32
C ALA A 35 0.99 8.88 21.93
N PHE A 36 1.56 10.07 21.74
CA PHE A 36 1.58 10.72 20.42
C PHE A 36 2.38 9.91 19.38
N PHE A 37 3.58 9.44 19.72
CA PHE A 37 4.39 8.62 18.82
C PHE A 37 3.72 7.27 18.51
N LEU A 38 3.07 6.67 19.50
CA LEU A 38 2.32 5.44 19.34
C LEU A 38 1.16 5.62 18.35
N ALA A 39 0.33 6.64 18.57
CA ALA A 39 -0.79 6.96 17.70
C ALA A 39 -0.31 7.27 16.27
N PHE A 40 0.75 8.07 16.14
CA PHE A 40 1.34 8.41 14.85
C PHE A 40 1.89 7.18 14.11
N GLY A 41 2.64 6.31 14.80
CA GLY A 41 3.21 5.10 14.19
C GLY A 41 2.14 4.09 13.76
N ILE A 42 1.05 3.95 14.53
CA ILE A 42 -0.11 3.13 14.15
C ILE A 42 -0.80 3.72 12.92
N MET A 43 -1.07 5.03 12.91
CA MET A 43 -1.69 5.72 11.77
C MET A 43 -0.84 5.62 10.51
N LEU A 44 0.48 5.77 10.63
CA LEU A 44 1.42 5.60 9.53
C LEU A 44 1.41 4.16 9.00
N GLY A 45 1.36 3.17 9.91
CA GLY A 45 1.23 1.76 9.57
C GLY A 45 -0.05 1.47 8.77
N LEU A 46 -1.19 1.97 9.26
CA LEU A 46 -2.49 1.84 8.60
C LEU A 46 -2.51 2.53 7.23
N ALA A 47 -1.94 3.74 7.13
CA ALA A 47 -1.83 4.46 5.87
C ALA A 47 -1.00 3.67 4.84
N GLY A 48 0.09 3.03 5.27
CA GLY A 48 0.90 2.14 4.43
C GLY A 48 0.10 0.95 3.89
N ILE A 49 -0.67 0.26 4.75
CA ILE A 49 -1.50 -0.89 4.34
C ILE A 49 -2.61 -0.45 3.37
N LEU A 50 -3.32 0.64 3.69
CA LEU A 50 -4.39 1.16 2.83
C LEU A 50 -3.85 1.65 1.48
N GLY A 51 -2.70 2.33 1.49
CA GLY A 51 -2.01 2.75 0.28
C GLY A 51 -1.63 1.56 -0.60
N PHE A 52 -1.02 0.53 -0.02
CA PHE A 52 -0.68 -0.70 -0.72
C PHE A 52 -1.91 -1.36 -1.34
N ALA A 53 -2.99 -1.52 -0.57
CA ALA A 53 -4.25 -2.12 -1.04
C ALA A 53 -4.90 -1.32 -2.18
N SER A 54 -4.82 0.01 -2.13
CA SER A 54 -5.31 0.90 -3.21
C SER A 54 -4.53 0.68 -4.51
N PHE A 55 -3.19 0.67 -4.44
CA PHE A 55 -2.35 0.42 -5.62
C PHE A 55 -2.54 -0.98 -6.21
N GLU A 56 -2.74 -2.00 -5.37
CA GLU A 56 -3.01 -3.37 -5.81
C GLU A 56 -4.37 -3.48 -6.52
N ARG A 57 -5.41 -2.81 -5.99
CA ARG A 57 -6.72 -2.71 -6.67
C ARG A 57 -6.64 -2.01 -8.02
N GLN A 58 -5.86 -0.94 -8.11
CA GLN A 58 -5.74 -0.18 -9.36
C GLN A 58 -5.04 -0.99 -10.46
N GLU A 59 -3.99 -1.73 -10.11
CA GLU A 59 -3.28 -2.59 -11.06
C GLU A 59 -4.13 -3.77 -11.53
N ARG A 60 -4.91 -4.38 -10.62
CA ARG A 60 -5.90 -5.42 -10.99
C ARG A 60 -6.93 -4.91 -11.99
N ARG A 61 -7.46 -3.69 -11.80
CA ARG A 61 -8.42 -3.07 -12.73
C ARG A 61 -7.80 -2.82 -14.10
N GLN A 62 -6.56 -2.35 -14.14
CA GLN A 62 -5.83 -2.14 -15.40
C GLN A 62 -5.59 -3.45 -16.16
N HIS A 63 -5.21 -4.53 -15.45
CA HIS A 63 -5.06 -5.84 -16.07
C HIS A 63 -6.38 -6.42 -16.59
N GLN A 64 -7.48 -6.27 -15.84
CA GLN A 64 -8.80 -6.68 -16.30
C GLN A 64 -9.24 -5.90 -17.55
N ALA A 65 -8.99 -4.60 -17.60
CA ALA A 65 -9.29 -3.77 -18.77
C ALA A 65 -8.48 -4.22 -20.01
N HIS A 66 -7.18 -4.47 -19.87
CA HIS A 66 -6.35 -4.98 -20.97
C HIS A 66 -6.79 -6.36 -21.46
N MET A 67 -7.16 -7.28 -20.56
CA MET A 67 -7.68 -8.61 -20.94
C MET A 67 -9.07 -8.56 -21.59
N ALA A 68 -9.91 -7.59 -21.21
CA ALA A 68 -11.21 -7.38 -21.85
C ALA A 68 -11.06 -6.91 -23.31
N ILE A 69 -10.13 -5.99 -23.58
CA ILE A 69 -9.80 -5.52 -24.93
C ILE A 69 -9.24 -6.67 -25.78
N GLY A 70 -8.30 -7.45 -25.24
CA GLY A 70 -7.73 -8.60 -25.94
C GLY A 70 -8.78 -9.63 -26.37
N ARG A 71 -9.76 -9.96 -25.50
CA ARG A 71 -10.85 -10.88 -25.83
C ARG A 71 -11.82 -10.34 -26.88
N GLY A 72 -12.02 -9.02 -26.95
CA GLY A 72 -12.80 -8.38 -28.02
C GLY A 72 -12.14 -8.54 -29.39
N PHE A 73 -10.82 -8.37 -29.45
CA PHE A 73 -10.04 -8.49 -30.70
C PHE A 73 -10.07 -9.90 -31.29
N TRP A 74 -9.93 -10.95 -30.47
CA TRP A 74 -10.03 -12.35 -30.92
C TRP A 74 -11.44 -12.73 -31.41
N ARG A 75 -12.48 -12.04 -30.94
CA ARG A 75 -13.86 -12.31 -31.32
C ARG A 75 -14.22 -11.70 -32.68
N THR A 76 -13.64 -10.55 -33.03
CA THR A 76 -13.83 -9.90 -34.34
C THR A 76 -12.94 -10.48 -35.45
N GLY A 77 -11.83 -11.16 -35.10
CA GLY A 77 -10.95 -11.81 -36.08
C GLY A 77 -11.38 -13.22 -36.51
N SER A 78 -12.47 -13.75 -35.95
CA SER A 78 -13.01 -15.09 -36.22
C SER A 78 -14.20 -15.08 -37.19
N GLU A 79 -14.62 -13.91 -37.68
CA GLU A 79 -15.76 -13.74 -38.59
C GLU A 79 -15.35 -13.35 -40.04
N GLY A 80 -14.07 -13.43 -40.39
CA GLY A 80 -13.56 -13.18 -41.75
C GLY A 80 -12.73 -14.36 -42.26
#